data_AF-A0A7C3GGJ9-F1
#
_entry.id   AF-A0A7C3GGJ9-F1
#
_cell.length_a   1.000
_cell.length_b   1.000
_cell.length_c   1.000
_cell.angle_alpha   90.00
_cell.angle_beta   90.00
_cell.angle_gamma   90.00
#
_symmetry.space_group_name_H-M   'P 1'
#
loop_
_entity.id
_entity.type
_entity.pdbx_description
1 polymer ?
#
loop_
_entity_poly.entity_id
_entity_poly.type
_entity_poly.pdbx_seq_one_letter_code
_entity_poly.pdbx_strand_id
1 'polypeptide(L)'
;MGEVFQRAVEALKSLPDAERERLSWEIIQRVESKNEWDRLVKDPAAQKWMREAAEKALKEFQKITKRLGYSQVSLPLDNVLRETSYWENFDQLPADIRELAEENYRLWRENRNHPKLRFKQVMDDPKVFSFRVGLRHRTLGVETPNGRIAWFWVGSMDDFRKMTGAEA
;
A
#
# COMPACT_ATOMS: atom_id res chain seq x y z
N MET A 1 -5.09 -15.47 26.19
CA MET A 1 -4.33 -15.37 24.91
C MET A 1 -3.01 -14.61 25.01
N GLY A 2 -2.75 -13.78 26.04
CA GLY A 2 -1.55 -12.92 26.10
C GLY A 2 -0.20 -13.65 26.28
N GLU A 3 -0.09 -14.64 27.17
CA GLU A 3 1.20 -15.32 27.45
C GLU A 3 1.73 -16.14 26.27
N VAL A 4 0.85 -16.86 25.57
CA VAL A 4 1.23 -17.68 24.41
C VAL A 4 1.73 -16.80 23.27
N PHE A 5 1.08 -15.64 23.07
CA PHE A 5 1.49 -14.67 22.06
C PHE A 5 2.85 -14.04 22.41
N GLN A 6 3.07 -13.63 23.66
CA GLN A 6 4.35 -13.06 24.09
C GLN A 6 5.50 -14.07 23.97
N ARG A 7 5.28 -15.33 24.38
CA ARG A 7 6.27 -16.41 24.19
C ARG A 7 6.57 -16.68 22.73
N ALA A 8 5.57 -16.63 21.86
CA ALA A 8 5.77 -16.78 20.41
C ALA A 8 6.59 -15.61 19.82
N VAL A 9 6.37 -14.38 20.29
CA VAL A 9 7.12 -13.19 19.87
C VAL A 9 8.57 -13.26 20.36
N GLU A 10 8.82 -13.66 21.61
CA GLU A 10 10.19 -13.86 22.11
C GLU A 10 10.93 -14.98 21.37
N ALA A 11 10.25 -16.11 21.13
CA ALA A 11 10.81 -17.20 20.36
C ALA A 11 11.17 -16.76 18.93
N LEU A 12 10.29 -15.99 18.27
CA LEU A 12 10.58 -15.40 16.97
C LEU A 12 11.81 -14.50 17.02
N LYS A 13 11.94 -13.61 18.01
CA LYS A 13 13.12 -12.72 18.13
C LYS A 13 14.44 -13.48 18.28
N SER A 14 14.43 -14.70 18.82
CA SER A 14 15.63 -15.52 19.00
C SER A 14 16.12 -16.25 17.74
N LEU A 15 15.33 -16.27 16.66
CA LEU A 15 15.67 -16.99 15.44
C LEU A 15 16.56 -16.19 14.48
N PRO A 16 17.34 -16.87 13.60
CA PRO A 16 18.04 -16.23 12.49
C PRO A 16 17.09 -15.48 11.55
N ASP A 17 17.57 -14.40 10.92
CA ASP A 17 16.75 -13.51 10.07
C ASP A 17 15.92 -14.25 9.01
N ALA A 18 16.53 -15.20 8.31
CA ALA A 18 15.85 -15.99 7.28
C ALA A 18 14.69 -16.84 7.84
N GLU A 19 14.83 -17.39 9.05
CA GLU A 19 13.80 -18.21 9.67
C GLU A 19 12.69 -17.33 10.29
N ARG A 20 13.05 -16.16 10.85
CA ARG A 20 12.08 -15.14 11.30
C ARG A 20 11.21 -14.68 10.15
N GLU A 21 11.83 -14.41 9.01
CA GLU A 21 11.14 -13.98 7.81
C GLU A 21 10.21 -15.09 7.29
N ARG A 22 10.69 -16.33 7.20
CA ARG A 22 9.88 -17.50 6.84
C ARG A 22 8.66 -17.70 7.74
N LEU A 23 8.84 -17.67 9.06
CA LEU A 23 7.73 -17.87 10.01
C LEU A 23 6.78 -16.67 10.03
N SER A 24 7.32 -15.46 9.87
CA SER A 24 6.48 -14.28 9.65
C SER A 24 5.61 -14.48 8.40
N TRP A 25 6.12 -15.07 7.32
CA TRP A 25 5.30 -15.43 6.16
C TRP A 25 4.22 -16.44 6.48
N GLU A 26 4.56 -17.52 7.17
CA GLU A 26 3.58 -18.56 7.52
C GLU A 26 2.46 -18.03 8.42
N ILE A 27 2.79 -17.16 9.37
CA ILE A 27 1.82 -16.50 10.25
C ILE A 27 0.97 -15.52 9.44
N ILE A 28 1.58 -14.69 8.61
CA ILE A 28 0.87 -13.75 7.73
C ILE A 28 -0.09 -14.48 6.78
N GLN A 29 0.32 -15.62 6.21
CA GLN A 29 -0.53 -16.42 5.33
C GLN A 29 -1.70 -17.09 6.05
N ARG A 30 -1.53 -17.44 7.33
CA ARG A 30 -2.56 -18.14 8.12
C ARG A 30 -3.50 -17.19 8.87
N VAL A 31 -3.02 -16.01 9.29
CA VAL A 31 -3.79 -15.04 10.09
C VAL A 31 -4.68 -14.15 9.22
N GLU A 32 -4.24 -13.78 8.02
CA GLU A 32 -5.13 -13.16 7.06
C GLU A 32 -5.96 -14.25 6.39
N SER A 33 -7.24 -14.31 6.77
CA SER A 33 -8.27 -14.99 5.99
C SER A 33 -8.01 -14.78 4.49
N LYS A 34 -7.70 -15.89 3.79
CA LYS A 34 -7.66 -15.93 2.33
C LYS A 34 -8.84 -15.12 1.79
N ASN A 35 -8.54 -14.01 1.12
CA ASN A 35 -9.42 -13.27 0.21
C ASN A 35 -10.21 -12.06 0.75
N GLU A 36 -10.00 -11.56 1.98
CA GLU A 36 -10.77 -10.39 2.46
C GLU A 36 -10.49 -9.12 1.61
N TRP A 37 -9.21 -8.74 1.48
CA TRP A 37 -8.80 -7.63 0.59
C TRP A 37 -9.20 -7.88 -0.86
N ASP A 38 -9.08 -9.12 -1.32
CA ASP A 38 -9.33 -9.50 -2.72
C ASP A 38 -10.81 -9.42 -3.09
N ARG A 39 -11.71 -9.68 -2.14
CA ARG A 39 -13.15 -9.46 -2.30
C ARG A 39 -13.47 -7.98 -2.24
N LEU A 40 -12.90 -7.29 -1.27
CA LEU A 40 -13.15 -5.87 -1.04
C LEU A 40 -12.78 -5.02 -2.25
N VAL A 41 -11.61 -5.25 -2.85
CA VAL A 41 -11.22 -4.51 -4.06
C VAL A 41 -12.07 -4.87 -5.27
N LYS A 42 -12.69 -6.05 -5.32
CA LYS A 42 -13.55 -6.47 -6.44
C LYS A 42 -14.96 -5.92 -6.33
N ASP A 43 -15.35 -5.38 -5.18
CA ASP A 43 -16.66 -4.79 -4.98
C ASP A 43 -16.88 -3.63 -5.99
N PRO A 44 -18.07 -3.51 -6.62
CA PRO A 44 -18.35 -2.46 -7.59
C PRO A 44 -18.20 -1.04 -7.03
N ALA A 45 -18.55 -0.80 -5.77
CA ALA A 45 -18.42 0.50 -5.12
C ALA A 45 -16.93 0.82 -4.86
N ALA A 46 -16.15 -0.17 -4.45
CA ALA A 46 -14.70 -0.03 -4.33
C ALA A 46 -14.04 0.24 -5.68
N GLN A 47 -14.42 -0.48 -6.74
CA GLN A 47 -13.92 -0.26 -8.11
C GLN A 47 -14.29 1.14 -8.62
N LYS A 48 -15.51 1.62 -8.37
CA LYS A 48 -15.91 2.98 -8.73
C LYS A 48 -15.04 4.02 -8.03
N TRP A 49 -14.91 3.92 -6.70
CA TRP A 49 -14.10 4.85 -5.92
C TRP A 49 -12.62 4.82 -6.35
N MET A 50 -12.06 3.62 -6.57
CA MET A 50 -10.67 3.47 -7.02
C MET A 50 -10.44 4.11 -8.38
N ARG A 51 -11.40 4.03 -9.31
CA ARG A 51 -11.31 4.69 -10.61
C ARG A 51 -11.29 6.21 -10.46
N GLU A 52 -12.23 6.77 -9.71
CA GLU A 52 -12.31 8.22 -9.48
C GLU A 52 -11.04 8.76 -8.80
N ALA A 53 -10.55 8.06 -7.77
CA ALA A 53 -9.33 8.40 -7.06
C ALA A 53 -8.08 8.29 -7.96
N ALA A 54 -7.99 7.23 -8.77
CA ALA A 54 -6.90 7.03 -9.71
C ALA A 54 -6.87 8.09 -10.81
N GLU A 55 -8.03 8.44 -11.40
CA GLU A 55 -8.12 9.53 -12.38
C GLU A 55 -7.69 10.88 -11.79
N LYS A 56 -8.07 11.17 -10.55
CA LYS A 56 -7.64 12.37 -9.83
C LYS A 56 -6.12 12.38 -9.66
N ALA A 57 -5.56 11.26 -9.20
CA ALA A 57 -4.11 11.11 -9.03
C ALA A 57 -3.33 11.26 -10.35
N LEU A 58 -3.84 10.71 -11.45
CA LEU A 58 -3.26 10.89 -12.79
C LEU A 58 -3.28 12.36 -13.24
N LYS A 59 -4.39 13.06 -13.03
CA LYS A 59 -4.51 14.50 -13.35
C LYS A 59 -3.55 15.35 -12.52
N GLU A 60 -3.40 15.06 -11.23
CA GLU A 60 -2.44 15.72 -10.34
C GLU A 60 -1.00 15.44 -10.78
N PHE A 61 -0.68 14.18 -11.06
CA PHE A 61 0.62 13.79 -11.60
C PHE A 61 0.95 14.53 -12.90
N GLN A 62 0.01 14.65 -13.83
CA GLN A 62 0.18 15.40 -15.09
C GLN A 62 0.42 16.89 -14.85
N LYS A 63 -0.30 17.52 -13.91
CA LYS A 63 -0.10 18.93 -13.55
C LYS A 63 1.31 19.15 -12.98
N ILE A 64 1.73 18.29 -12.06
CA ILE A 64 3.02 18.35 -11.39
C ILE A 64 4.14 18.11 -12.41
N THR A 65 4.07 17.06 -13.22
CA THR A 65 5.07 16.77 -14.26
C THR A 65 5.15 17.87 -15.30
N LYS A 66 4.04 18.49 -15.68
CA LYS A 66 4.03 19.67 -16.56
C LYS A 66 4.74 20.86 -15.89
N ARG A 67 4.45 21.15 -14.61
CA ARG A 67 5.10 22.23 -13.83
C ARG A 67 6.60 21.98 -13.68
N LEU A 68 6.99 20.74 -13.37
CA LEU A 68 8.38 20.33 -13.25
C LEU A 68 9.10 20.30 -14.60
N GLY A 69 8.43 19.98 -15.70
CA GLY A 69 8.99 20.07 -17.05
C GLY A 69 9.39 21.50 -17.45
N TYR A 70 8.82 22.52 -16.80
CA TYR A 70 9.24 23.92 -16.93
C TYR A 70 10.39 24.32 -15.99
N SER A 71 10.74 23.50 -15.01
CA SER A 71 11.87 23.73 -14.10
C SER A 71 12.94 22.65 -14.32
N GLN A 72 14.12 22.99 -14.83
CA GLN A 72 15.25 22.07 -15.01
C GLN A 72 15.80 21.54 -13.66
N VAL A 73 15.01 20.79 -12.90
CA VAL A 73 15.42 20.21 -11.62
C VAL A 73 15.10 18.73 -11.67
N SER A 74 16.16 17.92 -11.62
CA SER A 74 16.10 16.47 -11.46
C SER A 74 15.69 16.14 -10.02
N LEU A 75 14.42 16.38 -9.69
CA LEU A 75 13.86 15.94 -8.40
C LEU A 75 13.45 14.46 -8.51
N PRO A 76 13.74 13.64 -7.48
CA PRO A 76 13.11 12.33 -7.37
C PRO A 76 11.60 12.55 -7.22
N LEU A 77 10.85 12.33 -8.31
CA LEU A 77 9.38 12.56 -8.34
C LEU A 77 8.64 11.77 -7.27
N ASP A 78 9.27 10.75 -6.72
CA ASP A 78 8.84 9.91 -5.60
C ASP A 78 8.36 10.76 -4.40
N ASN A 79 8.99 11.91 -4.15
CA ASN A 79 8.63 12.83 -3.06
C ASN A 79 7.82 14.05 -3.50
N VAL A 80 7.67 14.30 -4.81
CA VAL A 80 6.98 15.51 -5.31
C VAL A 80 5.46 15.36 -5.29
N LEU A 81 4.96 14.14 -5.07
CA LEU A 81 3.53 13.86 -4.91
C LEU A 81 3.00 14.15 -3.49
N ARG A 82 3.69 14.97 -2.69
CA ARG A 82 3.33 15.27 -1.30
C ARG A 82 1.97 15.97 -1.13
N GLU A 83 1.49 16.66 -2.16
CA GLU A 83 0.22 17.41 -2.16
C GLU A 83 -1.03 16.52 -2.44
N THR A 84 -0.88 15.19 -2.40
CA THR A 84 -1.93 14.25 -2.79
C THR A 84 -2.66 13.67 -1.57
N SER A 85 -3.88 13.18 -1.78
CA SER A 85 -4.70 12.45 -0.79
C SER A 85 -3.96 11.30 -0.11
N TYR A 86 -2.88 10.80 -0.71
CA TYR A 86 -2.02 9.79 -0.11
C TYR A 86 -1.41 10.26 1.21
N TRP A 87 -0.84 11.46 1.24
CA TRP A 87 -0.10 11.96 2.40
C TRP A 87 -1.03 12.42 3.52
N GLU A 88 -2.21 12.94 3.16
CA GLU A 88 -3.27 13.23 4.14
C GLU A 88 -3.69 11.96 4.89
N ASN A 89 -3.81 10.83 4.18
CA ASN A 89 -4.11 9.55 4.81
C ASN A 89 -2.88 9.01 5.57
N PHE A 90 -1.68 9.15 5.02
CA PHE A 90 -0.44 8.72 5.66
C PHE A 90 -0.21 9.44 7.00
N ASP A 91 -0.42 10.74 7.05
CA ASP A 91 -0.20 11.56 8.25
C ASP A 91 -1.18 11.19 9.37
N GLN A 92 -2.38 10.70 9.03
CA GLN A 92 -3.39 10.19 9.96
C GLN A 92 -3.08 8.78 10.49
N LEU A 93 -2.13 8.06 9.88
CA LEU A 93 -1.77 6.73 10.36
C LEU A 93 -1.03 6.80 11.70
N PRO A 94 -1.22 5.79 12.57
CA PRO A 94 -0.38 5.59 13.75
C PRO A 94 1.11 5.54 13.38
N ALA A 95 1.97 6.02 14.28
CA ALA A 95 3.40 6.19 14.00
C ALA A 95 4.09 4.87 13.58
N ASP A 96 3.75 3.77 14.23
CA ASP A 96 4.23 2.42 13.91
C ASP A 96 3.82 1.96 12.49
N ILE A 97 2.62 2.33 12.05
CA ILE A 97 2.15 2.02 10.70
C ILE A 97 2.83 2.89 9.65
N ARG A 98 3.13 4.16 9.97
CA ARG A 98 3.91 5.04 9.08
C ARG A 98 5.32 4.50 8.86
N GLU A 99 5.99 4.07 9.93
CA GLU A 99 7.30 3.42 9.85
C GLU A 99 7.26 2.16 8.96
N LEU A 100 6.25 1.31 9.14
CA LEU A 100 6.04 0.13 8.29
C LEU A 100 5.76 0.50 6.83
N ALA A 101 5.01 1.57 6.58
CA ALA A 101 4.73 2.05 5.23
C ALA A 101 6.01 2.53 4.54
N GLU A 102 6.86 3.27 5.25
CA GLU A 102 8.16 3.72 4.73
C GLU A 102 9.13 2.55 4.48
N GLU A 103 9.21 1.59 5.41
CA GLU A 103 10.02 0.38 5.25
C GLU A 103 9.56 -0.44 4.05
N ASN A 104 8.26 -0.71 3.93
CA ASN A 104 7.73 -1.51 2.83
C ASN A 104 7.78 -0.75 1.50
N TYR A 105 7.70 0.58 1.50
CA TYR A 105 7.92 1.38 0.30
C TYR A 105 9.38 1.29 -0.18
N ARG A 106 10.36 1.37 0.74
CA ARG A 106 11.78 1.15 0.42
C ARG A 106 12.00 -0.25 -0.16
N LEU A 107 11.43 -1.28 0.49
CA LEU A 107 11.49 -2.64 0.00
C LEU A 107 10.85 -2.80 -1.39
N TRP A 108 9.73 -2.13 -1.65
CA TRP A 108 9.09 -2.14 -2.96
C TRP A 108 9.97 -1.51 -4.04
N ARG A 109 10.69 -0.44 -3.72
CA ARG A 109 11.63 0.18 -4.66
C ARG A 109 12.81 -0.72 -5.00
N GLU A 110 13.31 -1.47 -4.03
CA GLU A 110 14.44 -2.38 -4.20
C GLU A 110 14.03 -3.71 -4.87
N ASN A 111 12.91 -4.29 -4.42
CA ASN A 111 12.39 -5.56 -4.91
C ASN A 111 10.85 -5.57 -4.91
N ARG A 112 10.26 -5.19 -6.05
CA ARG A 112 8.79 -5.19 -6.24
C ARG A 112 8.16 -6.56 -6.06
N ASN A 113 8.90 -7.63 -6.34
CA ASN A 113 8.41 -9.01 -6.27
C ASN A 113 8.56 -9.63 -4.87
N HIS A 114 8.96 -8.82 -3.88
CA HIS A 114 9.14 -9.33 -2.53
C HIS A 114 7.82 -9.89 -1.97
N PRO A 115 7.77 -11.16 -1.51
CA PRO A 115 6.55 -11.79 -1.02
C PRO A 115 5.84 -11.02 0.10
N LYS A 116 6.61 -10.28 0.93
CA LYS A 116 6.11 -9.34 1.97
C LYS A 116 5.06 -8.39 1.48
N LEU A 117 5.31 -7.82 0.31
CA LEU A 117 4.52 -6.74 -0.24
C LEU A 117 3.22 -7.27 -0.81
N ARG A 118 3.20 -8.54 -1.27
CA ARG A 118 2.09 -9.08 -2.08
C ARG A 118 1.64 -8.09 -3.14
N PHE A 119 2.63 -7.45 -3.79
CA PHE A 119 2.38 -6.42 -4.78
C PHE A 119 1.62 -7.03 -5.95
N LYS A 120 0.46 -6.45 -6.29
CA LYS A 120 -0.41 -6.97 -7.34
C LYS A 120 -1.25 -5.87 -7.98
N GLN A 121 -1.70 -6.14 -9.20
CA GLN A 121 -2.73 -5.35 -9.87
C GLN A 121 -4.11 -5.71 -9.30
N VAL A 122 -4.93 -4.70 -9.03
CA VAL A 122 -6.28 -4.82 -8.46
C VAL A 122 -7.38 -4.24 -9.35
N MET A 123 -7.01 -3.47 -10.37
CA MET A 123 -7.90 -2.93 -11.40
C MET A 123 -7.11 -2.79 -12.70
N ASP A 124 -7.77 -3.06 -13.84
CA ASP A 124 -7.14 -3.00 -15.17
C ASP A 124 -7.28 -1.62 -15.84
N ASP A 125 -8.39 -0.91 -15.60
CA ASP A 125 -8.66 0.39 -16.20
C ASP A 125 -9.32 1.40 -15.23
N PRO A 126 -8.54 2.38 -14.71
CA PRO A 126 -7.08 2.52 -14.88
C PRO A 126 -6.31 1.41 -14.15
N LYS A 127 -5.05 1.16 -14.56
CA LYS A 127 -4.20 0.15 -13.92
C LYS A 127 -3.83 0.55 -12.50
N VAL A 128 -4.55 -0.02 -11.53
CA VAL A 128 -4.32 0.22 -10.10
C VAL A 128 -3.59 -0.98 -9.50
N PHE A 129 -2.56 -0.68 -8.73
CA PHE A 129 -1.77 -1.64 -7.98
C PHE A 129 -1.94 -1.44 -6.47
N SER A 130 -1.73 -2.52 -5.73
CA SER A 130 -1.73 -2.51 -4.27
C SER A 130 -0.54 -3.28 -3.73
N PHE A 131 0.02 -2.80 -2.60
CA PHE A 131 0.88 -3.62 -1.75
C PHE A 131 0.51 -3.51 -0.27
N ARG A 132 1.03 -4.46 0.50
CA ARG A 132 0.87 -4.61 1.93
C ARG A 132 1.78 -3.66 2.70
N VAL A 133 1.18 -2.80 3.50
CA VAL A 133 1.87 -1.97 4.50
C VAL A 133 1.95 -2.68 5.84
N GLY A 134 0.88 -3.38 6.24
CA GLY A 134 0.81 -4.10 7.51
C GLY A 134 -0.27 -5.17 7.49
N LEU A 135 -0.60 -5.77 8.64
CA LEU A 135 -1.62 -6.84 8.71
C LEU A 135 -3.01 -6.40 8.24
N ARG A 136 -3.42 -5.17 8.55
CA ARG A 136 -4.71 -4.62 8.08
C ARG A 136 -4.55 -3.40 7.19
N HIS A 137 -3.32 -3.02 6.86
CA HIS A 137 -3.02 -1.80 6.14
C HIS A 137 -2.53 -2.09 4.73
N ARG A 138 -3.03 -1.30 3.78
CA ARG A 138 -2.74 -1.42 2.35
C ARG A 138 -2.48 -0.04 1.77
N THR A 139 -1.79 -0.03 0.64
CA THR A 139 -1.65 1.13 -0.21
C THR A 139 -2.22 0.85 -1.59
N LEU A 140 -2.64 1.90 -2.29
CA LEU A 140 -3.14 1.90 -3.65
C LEU A 140 -2.44 2.97 -4.47
N GLY A 141 -2.06 2.59 -5.69
CA GLY A 141 -1.43 3.50 -6.64
C GLY A 141 -1.75 3.15 -8.07
N VAL A 142 -1.79 4.16 -8.93
CA VAL A 142 -2.12 4.03 -10.35
C VAL A 142 -0.85 4.12 -11.20
N GLU A 143 -0.73 3.27 -12.22
CA GLU A 143 0.34 3.39 -13.22
C GLU A 143 0.12 4.63 -14.08
N THR A 144 1.14 5.47 -14.10
CA THR A 144 1.20 6.72 -14.87
C THR A 144 1.71 6.43 -16.29
N PRO A 145 1.48 7.34 -17.26
CA PRO A 145 1.93 7.15 -18.64
C PRO A 145 3.44 6.94 -18.83
N ASN A 146 4.28 7.32 -17.86
CA ASN A 146 5.73 7.12 -17.91
C ASN A 146 6.21 5.86 -17.15
N GLY A 147 5.30 4.95 -16.79
CA GLY A 147 5.62 3.69 -16.11
C GLY A 147 5.93 3.82 -14.61
N ARG A 148 5.73 5.01 -14.02
CA ARG A 148 5.79 5.21 -12.56
C ARG A 148 4.45 4.92 -11.92
N ILE A 149 4.43 4.67 -10.61
CA ILE A 149 3.20 4.54 -9.83
C ILE A 149 2.95 5.82 -9.05
N ALA A 150 1.78 6.42 -9.25
CA ALA A 150 1.28 7.50 -8.42
C ALA A 150 0.42 6.91 -7.29
N TRP A 151 0.97 6.86 -6.08
CA TRP A 151 0.24 6.43 -4.89
C TRP A 151 -0.79 7.47 -4.50
N PHE A 152 -2.03 7.05 -4.24
CA PHE A 152 -3.14 7.97 -3.96
C PHE A 152 -3.89 7.65 -2.67
N TRP A 153 -3.70 6.46 -2.11
CA TRP A 153 -4.29 6.06 -0.84
C TRP A 153 -3.40 5.10 -0.06
N VAL A 154 -3.39 5.25 1.26
CA VAL A 154 -2.85 4.30 2.23
C VAL A 154 -3.77 4.29 3.43
N GLY A 155 -4.10 3.11 3.97
CA GLY A 155 -5.06 3.05 5.07
C GLY A 155 -5.37 1.63 5.50
N SER A 156 -6.22 1.51 6.52
CA SER A 156 -6.72 0.23 6.96
C SER A 156 -7.80 -0.30 6.01
N MET A 157 -7.98 -1.62 5.96
CA MET A 157 -9.09 -2.24 5.21
C MET A 157 -10.46 -1.77 5.73
N ASP A 158 -10.56 -1.44 7.02
CA ASP A 158 -11.80 -0.96 7.63
C ASP A 158 -12.12 0.47 7.19
N ASP A 159 -11.10 1.33 7.07
CA ASP A 159 -11.29 2.70 6.55
C ASP A 159 -11.61 2.67 5.06
N PHE A 160 -10.99 1.75 4.32
CA PHE A 160 -11.34 1.53 2.91
C PHE A 160 -12.81 1.12 2.76
N ARG A 161 -13.30 0.18 3.57
CA ARG A 161 -14.72 -0.20 3.60
C ARG A 161 -15.64 0.98 3.87
N LYS A 162 -15.35 1.77 4.90
CA LYS A 162 -16.18 2.94 5.26
C LYS A 162 -16.22 3.97 4.14
N MET A 163 -15.08 4.23 3.49
CA MET A 163 -14.95 5.23 2.43
C MET A 163 -15.63 4.78 1.13
N THR A 164 -15.54 3.49 0.80
CA THR A 164 -16.11 2.94 -0.44
C THR A 164 -17.55 2.48 -0.28
N GLY A 165 -18.00 2.23 0.94
CA GLY A 165 -19.28 1.56 1.21
C GLY A 165 -19.30 0.09 0.79
N ALA A 166 -18.14 -0.50 0.49
CA ALA A 166 -18.05 -1.88 0.04
C ALA A 166 -18.28 -2.87 1.19
N GLU A 167 -19.13 -3.86 0.97
CA GLU A 167 -19.35 -4.98 1.86
C GLU A 167 -18.50 -6.18 1.39
N ALA A 168 -18.00 -7.00 2.32
CA ALA A 168 -16.99 -8.04 2.02
C ALA A 168 -17.51 -9.48 2.15
#